data_AF-A0A962PTM7-F1
#
_entry.id   AF-A0A962PTM7-F1
#
_cell.length_a   1.000
_cell.length_b   1.000
_cell.length_c   1.000
_cell.angle_alpha   90.00
_cell.angle_beta   90.00
_cell.angle_gamma   90.00
#
_symmetry.space_group_name_H-M   'P 1'
#
loop_
_entity.id
_entity.type
_entity.pdbx_description
1 polymer ?
#
loop_
_entity_poly.entity_id
_entity_poly.type
_entity_poly.pdbx_seq_one_letter_code
_entity_poly.pdbx_strand_id
1 'polypeptide(L)'
;MLYIAAAHLAGREERFNSLTIFAAQADFTEAGEIRALLGESMFAQLEALMHKRGVLEAQQMGSAFAALRSGDLIWGPLVDRYFLGTVTDHVAPWKSVYKIHRLNGGDVTFALTTGGHNAGIVSGPVHPRRKHQVHTRRRGDHYMDPETWQATVPVENGSWWPVWVDWLKARSSGQTNPPALGAPRKGYRPLRDAPGEYILER
;
A
#
# COMPACT_ATOMS: atom_id res chain seq x y z
N MET A 1 23.28 13.48 9.66
CA MET A 1 24.74 13.75 9.58
C MET A 1 25.08 14.79 8.52
N LEU A 2 24.87 14.55 7.22
CA LEU A 2 25.16 15.55 6.14
C LEU A 2 24.37 16.87 6.27
N TYR A 3 23.10 16.81 6.68
CA TYR A 3 22.26 18.01 6.87
C TYR A 3 22.75 18.92 8.02
N ILE A 4 23.18 18.32 9.14
CA ILE A 4 23.68 19.06 10.31
C ILE A 4 25.03 19.70 9.99
N ALA A 5 25.91 19.01 9.26
CA ALA A 5 27.17 19.58 8.79
C ALA A 5 26.94 20.75 7.83
N ALA A 6 26.01 20.63 6.88
CA ALA A 6 25.66 21.71 5.96
C ALA A 6 25.04 22.93 6.69
N ALA A 7 24.16 22.71 7.66
CA ALA A 7 23.59 23.77 8.49
C ALA A 7 24.65 24.46 9.37
N HIS A 8 25.60 23.69 9.93
CA HIS A 8 26.72 24.22 10.71
C HIS A 8 27.67 25.08 9.87
N LEU A 9 27.99 24.65 8.65
CA LEU A 9 28.82 25.40 7.69
C LEU A 9 28.10 26.66 7.19
N ALA A 10 26.79 26.56 6.93
CA ALA A 10 25.97 27.72 6.56
C ALA A 10 25.91 28.79 7.68
N GLY A 11 25.85 28.37 8.95
CA GLY A 11 25.93 29.27 10.11
C GLY A 11 27.31 29.91 10.33
N ARG A 12 28.34 29.45 9.61
CA ARG A 12 29.69 30.02 9.57
C ARG A 12 29.98 30.79 8.28
N GLU A 13 28.97 31.01 7.45
CA GLU A 13 29.06 31.62 6.11
C GLU A 13 30.03 30.92 5.13
N GLU A 14 30.44 29.68 5.42
CA GLU A 14 31.26 28.88 4.50
C GLU A 14 30.38 28.31 3.38
N ARG A 15 30.66 28.71 2.13
CA ARG A 15 29.87 28.28 0.97
C ARG A 15 30.39 26.94 0.41
N PHE A 16 29.45 26.04 0.09
CA PHE A 16 29.72 24.78 -0.61
C PHE A 16 29.12 24.81 -2.01
N ASN A 17 29.77 24.13 -2.96
CA ASN A 17 29.40 24.20 -4.38
C ASN A 17 28.23 23.28 -4.76
N SER A 18 28.04 22.16 -4.04
CA SER A 18 26.88 21.28 -4.23
C SER A 18 26.66 20.37 -3.00
N LEU A 19 25.42 19.96 -2.77
CA LEU A 19 25.02 19.02 -1.72
C LEU A 19 23.97 18.06 -2.30
N THR A 20 24.27 16.76 -2.31
CA THR A 20 23.34 15.73 -2.78
C THR A 20 22.87 14.90 -1.58
N ILE A 21 21.56 14.82 -1.38
CA ILE A 21 20.95 14.06 -0.29
C ILE A 21 19.93 13.10 -0.88
N PHE A 22 20.03 11.82 -0.53
CA PHE A 22 19.03 10.81 -0.87
C PHE A 22 18.17 10.51 0.36
N ALA A 23 16.84 10.62 0.20
CA ALA A 23 15.82 10.23 1.19
C ALA A 23 16.02 10.79 2.62
N ALA A 24 16.42 12.05 2.78
CA ALA A 24 16.43 12.71 4.09
C ALA A 24 15.21 13.61 4.27
N GLN A 25 14.47 13.40 5.35
CA GLN A 25 13.42 14.32 5.79
C GLN A 25 14.07 15.43 6.61
N ALA A 26 13.99 16.68 6.14
CA ALA A 26 14.59 17.85 6.79
C ALA A 26 13.63 18.57 7.76
N ASP A 27 12.32 18.31 7.63
CA ASP A 27 11.26 18.95 8.40
C ASP A 27 10.46 17.87 9.17
N PHE A 28 10.36 18.05 10.49
CA PHE A 28 9.66 17.12 11.40
C PHE A 28 8.36 17.70 11.97
N THR A 29 7.93 18.88 11.51
CA THR A 29 6.78 19.61 12.07
C THR A 29 5.48 18.79 11.92
N GLU A 30 5.34 18.05 10.81
CA GLU A 30 4.24 17.09 10.55
C GLU A 30 4.75 15.68 10.22
N ALA A 31 5.67 15.14 11.02
CA ALA A 31 6.29 13.83 10.74
C ALA A 31 5.35 12.60 10.90
N GLY A 32 4.04 12.78 11.13
CA GLY A 32 3.09 11.67 11.31
C GLY A 32 3.49 10.70 12.44
N GLU A 33 3.40 9.40 12.18
CA GLU A 33 3.75 8.34 13.14
C GLU A 33 5.22 8.38 13.61
N ILE A 34 6.13 9.01 12.84
CA ILE A 34 7.54 9.21 13.23
C ILE A 34 7.64 10.08 14.50
N ARG A 35 6.70 11.01 14.73
CA ARG A 35 6.72 11.87 15.92
C ARG A 35 6.52 11.10 17.24
N ALA A 36 5.76 10.00 17.22
CA ALA A 36 5.56 9.17 18.40
C ALA A 36 6.82 8.33 18.75
N LEU A 37 7.65 8.03 17.76
CA LEU A 37 8.92 7.29 17.91
C LEU A 37 10.11 8.21 18.23
N LEU A 38 9.99 9.51 17.97
CA LEU A 38 10.98 10.54 18.33
C LEU A 38 10.75 11.16 19.72
N GLY A 39 10.07 10.46 20.62
CA GLY A 39 10.04 10.87 22.03
C GLY A 39 11.46 10.86 22.62
N GLU A 40 11.81 11.85 23.44
CA GLU A 40 13.17 12.01 24.00
C GLU A 40 13.72 10.73 24.64
N SER A 41 12.85 9.92 25.25
CA SER A 41 13.22 8.64 25.86
C SER A 41 13.71 7.58 24.87
N MET A 42 13.21 7.58 23.64
CA MET A 42 13.62 6.63 22.60
C MET A 42 14.90 7.10 21.92
N PHE A 43 15.05 8.41 21.72
CA PHE A 43 16.28 9.02 21.25
C PHE A 43 17.44 8.76 22.23
N ALA A 44 17.22 8.95 23.53
CA ALA A 44 18.21 8.65 24.57
C ALA A 44 18.63 7.18 24.60
N GLN A 45 17.70 6.25 24.33
CA GLN A 45 18.01 4.82 24.23
C GLN A 45 18.83 4.49 22.97
N LEU A 46 18.49 5.11 21.83
CA LEU A 46 19.24 4.99 20.58
C LEU A 46 20.65 5.56 20.71
N GLU A 47 20.81 6.73 21.34
CA GLU A 47 22.11 7.31 21.67
C GLU A 47 22.92 6.41 22.59
N ALA A 48 22.33 5.88 23.68
CA ALA A 48 23.02 4.99 24.60
C ALA A 48 23.51 3.70 23.92
N LEU A 49 22.73 3.16 22.96
CA LEU A 49 23.13 2.01 22.15
C LEU A 49 24.26 2.35 21.17
N MET A 50 24.16 3.49 20.48
CA MET A 50 25.18 3.96 19.54
C MET A 50 26.49 4.37 20.24
N HIS A 51 26.41 4.91 21.46
CA HIS A 51 27.58 5.32 22.25
C HIS A 51 28.46 4.12 22.66
N LYS A 52 27.90 2.91 22.69
CA LYS A 52 28.62 1.70 23.09
C LYS A 52 29.25 0.92 21.92
N ARG A 53 28.71 1.04 20.70
CA ARG A 53 29.13 0.26 19.52
C ARG A 53 29.49 1.08 18.28
N GLY A 54 29.20 2.39 18.26
CA GLY A 54 29.50 3.30 17.15
C GLY A 54 28.61 3.16 15.90
N VAL A 55 27.92 2.02 15.74
CA VAL A 55 27.02 1.74 14.60
C VAL A 55 25.76 0.99 15.06
N LEU A 56 24.68 1.14 14.29
CA LEU A 56 23.44 0.35 14.43
C LEU A 56 23.49 -0.84 13.47
N GLU A 57 23.28 -2.04 13.99
CA GLU A 57 23.26 -3.27 13.20
C GLU A 57 21.94 -3.38 12.40
N ALA A 58 21.98 -4.09 11.26
CA ALA A 58 20.84 -4.21 10.34
C ALA A 58 19.56 -4.74 11.02
N GLN A 59 19.69 -5.64 11.99
CA GLN A 59 18.56 -6.19 12.76
C GLN A 59 17.91 -5.14 13.67
N GLN A 60 18.70 -4.22 14.23
CA GLN A 60 18.22 -3.13 15.07
C GLN A 60 17.52 -2.06 14.22
N MET A 61 18.07 -1.75 13.04
CA MET A 61 17.44 -0.87 12.07
C MET A 61 16.12 -1.45 11.53
N GLY A 62 16.07 -2.75 11.26
CA GLY A 62 14.85 -3.45 10.88
C GLY A 62 13.76 -3.38 11.96
N SER A 63 14.14 -3.42 13.23
CA SER A 63 13.22 -3.29 14.37
C SER A 63 12.64 -1.87 14.49
N ALA A 64 13.45 -0.83 14.24
CA ALA A 64 12.98 0.55 14.20
C ALA A 64 11.98 0.79 13.04
N PHE A 65 12.25 0.24 11.86
CA PHE A 65 11.31 0.28 10.73
C PHE A 65 10.03 -0.53 10.96
N ALA A 66 10.10 -1.62 11.72
CA ALA A 66 8.93 -2.38 12.13
C ALA A 66 8.04 -1.57 13.10
N ALA A 67 8.65 -0.83 14.02
CA ALA A 67 7.93 0.04 14.95
C ALA A 67 7.22 1.21 14.24
N LEU A 68 7.83 1.76 13.17
CA LEU A 68 7.21 2.74 12.26
C LEU A 68 6.00 2.20 11.48
N ARG A 69 5.76 0.89 11.53
CA ARG A 69 4.61 0.22 10.91
C ARG A 69 3.78 -0.53 11.95
N SER A 70 3.76 -0.07 13.19
CA SER A 70 3.04 -0.74 14.28
C SER A 70 1.56 -0.97 13.97
N GLY A 71 0.90 -0.03 13.28
CA GLY A 71 -0.46 -0.20 12.77
C GLY A 71 -0.59 -1.36 11.78
N ASP A 72 0.34 -1.50 10.84
CA ASP A 72 0.36 -2.61 9.88
C ASP A 72 0.71 -3.96 10.55
N LEU A 73 1.48 -3.96 11.64
CA LEU A 73 1.78 -5.18 12.38
C LEU A 73 0.57 -5.70 13.15
N ILE A 74 -0.20 -4.80 13.75
CA ILE A 74 -1.38 -5.15 14.56
C ILE A 74 -2.58 -5.45 13.65
N TRP A 75 -2.87 -4.56 12.71
CA TRP A 75 -4.07 -4.64 11.87
C TRP A 75 -3.83 -5.35 10.54
N GLY A 76 -2.60 -5.34 10.04
CA GLY A 76 -2.29 -5.91 8.74
C GLY A 76 -2.62 -7.41 8.61
N PRO A 77 -2.47 -8.25 9.64
CA PRO A 77 -2.94 -9.63 9.61
C PRO A 77 -4.45 -9.81 9.72
N LEU A 78 -5.18 -8.76 10.12
CA LEU A 78 -6.63 -8.78 10.35
C LEU A 78 -7.43 -8.23 9.16
N VAL A 79 -6.77 -7.58 8.20
CA VAL A 79 -7.42 -7.02 7.01
C VAL A 79 -7.19 -7.93 5.80
N ASP A 80 -8.28 -8.45 5.27
CA ASP A 80 -8.30 -9.19 4.01
C ASP A 80 -8.03 -8.26 2.83
N ARG A 81 -7.23 -8.73 1.87
CA ARG A 81 -6.84 -7.92 0.70
C ARG A 81 -7.17 -8.63 -0.60
N TYR A 82 -7.66 -7.86 -1.56
CA TYR A 82 -7.92 -8.32 -2.93
C TYR A 82 -7.00 -7.56 -3.89
N PHE A 83 -6.18 -8.28 -4.64
CA PHE A 83 -5.30 -7.71 -5.66
C PHE A 83 -5.66 -8.24 -7.04
N LEU A 84 -5.47 -7.39 -8.04
CA LEU A 84 -5.73 -7.71 -9.43
C LEU A 84 -4.47 -7.49 -10.27
N GLY A 85 -4.12 -8.47 -11.09
CA GLY A 85 -3.13 -8.34 -12.16
C GLY A 85 -3.77 -8.56 -13.52
N THR A 86 -3.14 -8.02 -14.57
CA THR A 86 -3.51 -8.32 -15.96
C THR A 86 -2.37 -9.04 -16.68
N VAL A 87 -2.69 -10.07 -17.47
CA VAL A 87 -1.70 -11.00 -18.03
C VAL A 87 -0.68 -10.30 -18.92
N THR A 88 -1.11 -9.34 -19.74
CA THR A 88 -0.24 -8.61 -20.68
C THR A 88 -0.07 -7.15 -20.25
N ASP A 89 -0.04 -6.89 -18.94
CA ASP A 89 0.30 -5.58 -18.41
C ASP A 89 1.78 -5.27 -18.58
N HIS A 90 2.10 -4.21 -19.31
CA HIS A 90 3.47 -3.71 -19.43
C HIS A 90 3.76 -2.54 -18.47
N VAL A 91 2.72 -1.91 -17.92
CA VAL A 91 2.85 -0.80 -16.96
C VAL A 91 3.06 -1.36 -15.55
N ALA A 92 2.24 -2.34 -15.17
CA ALA A 92 2.30 -3.03 -13.89
C ALA A 92 2.34 -4.55 -14.10
N PRO A 93 3.50 -5.13 -14.48
CA PRO A 93 3.61 -6.56 -14.73
C PRO A 93 3.07 -7.38 -13.56
N TRP A 94 2.13 -8.28 -13.83
CA TRP A 94 1.38 -8.96 -12.76
C TRP A 94 2.28 -9.77 -11.81
N LYS A 95 3.40 -10.32 -12.29
CA LYS A 95 4.39 -11.02 -11.44
C LYS A 95 5.05 -10.09 -10.43
N SER A 96 5.20 -8.80 -10.75
CA SER A 96 5.67 -7.78 -9.80
C SER A 96 4.59 -7.48 -8.76
N VAL A 97 3.33 -7.33 -9.19
CA VAL A 97 2.18 -7.18 -8.28
C VAL A 97 2.05 -8.39 -7.36
N TYR A 98 2.24 -9.60 -7.88
CA TYR A 98 2.09 -10.87 -7.16
C TYR A 98 3.05 -11.00 -5.94
N LYS A 99 4.19 -10.28 -5.95
CA LYS A 99 5.11 -10.22 -4.79
C LYS A 99 4.42 -9.74 -3.50
N ILE A 100 3.26 -9.10 -3.61
CA ILE A 100 2.42 -8.68 -2.48
C ILE A 100 2.07 -9.84 -1.52
N HIS A 101 2.03 -11.09 -2.00
CA HIS A 101 1.86 -12.28 -1.15
C HIS A 101 2.97 -12.45 -0.10
N ARG A 102 4.17 -11.94 -0.37
CA ARG A 102 5.32 -11.97 0.56
C ARG A 102 5.31 -10.83 1.56
N LEU A 103 4.60 -9.75 1.23
CA LEU A 103 4.59 -8.52 2.02
C LEU A 103 3.38 -8.43 2.95
N ASN A 104 2.40 -9.33 2.81
CA ASN A 104 1.18 -9.32 3.61
C ASN A 104 1.07 -10.55 4.52
N GLY A 105 0.83 -10.27 5.80
CA GLY A 105 0.65 -11.29 6.83
C GLY A 105 -0.79 -11.82 6.96
N GLY A 106 -1.77 -11.15 6.37
CA GLY A 106 -3.19 -11.56 6.36
C GLY A 106 -3.57 -12.40 5.15
N ASP A 107 -4.86 -12.64 5.00
CA ASP A 107 -5.41 -13.32 3.83
C ASP A 107 -5.26 -12.45 2.57
N VAL A 108 -4.81 -13.09 1.49
CA VAL A 108 -4.59 -12.43 0.20
C VAL A 108 -5.38 -13.16 -0.87
N THR A 109 -6.40 -12.51 -1.41
CA THR A 109 -7.07 -12.93 -2.64
C THR A 109 -6.38 -12.25 -3.83
N PHE A 110 -5.89 -13.04 -4.77
CA PHE A 110 -5.29 -12.55 -6.00
C PHE A 110 -6.11 -13.00 -7.20
N ALA A 111 -6.47 -12.04 -8.05
CA ALA A 111 -7.11 -12.28 -9.33
C ALA A 111 -6.15 -11.93 -10.47
N LEU A 112 -6.09 -12.79 -11.48
CA LEU A 112 -5.36 -12.55 -12.71
C LEU A 112 -6.34 -12.61 -13.87
N THR A 113 -6.42 -11.56 -14.67
CA THR A 113 -7.36 -11.47 -15.81
C THR A 113 -6.62 -11.29 -17.13
N THR A 114 -7.16 -11.85 -18.22
CA THR A 114 -6.59 -11.66 -19.56
C THR A 114 -6.73 -10.20 -20.03
N GLY A 115 -5.81 -9.73 -20.88
CA GLY A 115 -5.78 -8.35 -21.40
C GLY A 115 -4.57 -7.56 -20.88
N GLY A 116 -4.33 -6.40 -21.50
CA GLY A 116 -3.33 -5.43 -21.03
C GLY A 116 -3.91 -4.47 -19.99
N HIS A 117 -3.12 -3.48 -19.56
CA HIS A 117 -3.41 -2.61 -18.42
C HIS A 117 -4.88 -2.16 -18.33
N ASN A 118 -5.35 -1.29 -19.24
CA ASN A 118 -6.74 -0.81 -19.16
C ASN A 118 -7.76 -1.87 -19.58
N ALA A 119 -7.45 -2.64 -20.63
CA ALA A 119 -8.39 -3.60 -21.20
C ALA A 119 -8.72 -4.75 -20.26
N GLY A 120 -7.79 -5.16 -19.39
CA GLY A 120 -8.00 -6.21 -18.38
C GLY A 120 -8.72 -5.68 -17.14
N ILE A 121 -8.40 -4.45 -16.71
CA ILE A 121 -9.02 -3.79 -15.54
C ILE A 121 -10.50 -3.47 -15.83
N VAL A 122 -10.77 -2.77 -16.94
CA VAL A 122 -12.13 -2.38 -17.33
C VAL A 122 -12.79 -3.51 -18.13
N SER A 123 -13.38 -4.46 -17.40
CA SER A 123 -13.99 -5.64 -18.02
C SER A 123 -15.52 -5.62 -18.07
N GLY A 124 -16.22 -4.79 -17.29
CA GLY A 124 -17.68 -4.87 -17.13
C GLY A 124 -18.12 -6.16 -16.39
N PRO A 125 -19.38 -6.26 -15.94
CA PRO A 125 -19.86 -7.46 -15.24
C PRO A 125 -19.96 -8.69 -16.14
N VAL A 126 -20.23 -8.50 -17.43
CA VAL A 126 -20.32 -9.56 -18.44
C VAL A 126 -19.31 -9.26 -19.54
N HIS A 127 -18.40 -10.19 -19.81
CA HIS A 127 -17.41 -10.03 -20.88
C HIS A 127 -17.15 -11.37 -21.59
N PRO A 128 -17.54 -11.52 -22.87
CA PRO A 128 -17.57 -12.83 -23.54
C PRO A 128 -16.19 -13.43 -23.81
N ARG A 129 -15.17 -12.59 -23.97
CA ARG A 129 -13.79 -13.03 -24.30
C ARG A 129 -12.82 -12.99 -23.13
N ARG A 130 -13.28 -12.59 -21.94
CA ARG A 130 -12.39 -12.47 -20.78
C ARG A 130 -12.22 -13.85 -20.16
N LYS A 131 -11.05 -14.07 -19.58
CA LYS A 131 -10.79 -15.20 -18.71
C LYS A 131 -10.09 -14.67 -17.48
N HIS A 132 -10.31 -15.32 -16.35
CA HIS A 132 -9.67 -14.94 -15.11
C HIS A 132 -9.34 -16.15 -14.26
N GLN A 133 -8.42 -15.98 -13.31
CA GLN A 133 -8.05 -16.96 -12.29
C GLN A 133 -8.14 -16.23 -10.96
N VAL A 134 -8.75 -16.84 -9.93
CA VAL A 134 -8.78 -16.27 -8.58
C VAL A 134 -8.37 -17.33 -7.58
N HIS A 135 -7.52 -16.95 -6.63
CA HIS A 135 -7.14 -17.80 -5.52
C HIS A 135 -6.95 -16.96 -4.25
N THR A 136 -7.30 -17.52 -3.10
CA THR A 136 -7.06 -16.90 -1.80
C THR A 136 -6.04 -17.71 -1.03
N ARG A 137 -4.88 -17.10 -0.80
CA ARG A 137 -3.86 -17.59 0.12
C ARG A 137 -4.22 -17.16 1.54
N ARG A 138 -4.45 -18.12 2.44
CA ARG A 138 -4.80 -17.86 3.83
C ARG A 138 -3.57 -17.57 4.67
N ARG A 139 -3.74 -16.82 5.75
CA ARG A 139 -2.69 -16.64 6.75
C ARG A 139 -2.18 -18.01 7.23
N GLY A 140 -0.87 -18.18 7.22
CA GLY A 140 -0.19 -19.44 7.54
C GLY A 140 0.11 -20.35 6.34
N ASP A 141 -0.58 -20.19 5.22
CA ASP A 141 -0.30 -20.99 4.01
C ASP A 141 1.11 -20.74 3.48
N HIS A 142 1.68 -21.77 2.85
CA HIS A 142 2.94 -21.67 2.16
C HIS A 142 2.85 -20.75 0.95
N TYR A 143 3.93 -20.00 0.71
CA TYR A 143 4.05 -19.19 -0.49
C TYR A 143 4.11 -20.07 -1.74
N MET A 144 3.26 -19.77 -2.72
CA MET A 144 3.27 -20.36 -4.06
C MET A 144 3.88 -19.36 -5.04
N ASP A 145 4.89 -19.76 -5.82
CA ASP A 145 5.49 -18.90 -6.84
C ASP A 145 4.50 -18.58 -7.97
N PRO A 146 4.66 -17.44 -8.67
CA PRO A 146 3.68 -16.99 -9.65
C PRO A 146 3.52 -17.97 -10.83
N GLU A 147 4.58 -18.63 -11.28
CA GLU A 147 4.52 -19.61 -12.36
C GLU A 147 3.66 -20.82 -11.96
N THR A 148 3.93 -21.40 -10.79
CA THR A 148 3.12 -22.49 -10.23
C THR A 148 1.68 -22.06 -9.98
N TRP A 149 1.47 -20.86 -9.43
CA TRP A 149 0.14 -20.30 -9.21
C TRP A 149 -0.65 -20.21 -10.52
N GLN A 150 -0.05 -19.66 -11.57
CA GLN A 150 -0.71 -19.52 -12.86
C GLN A 150 -1.01 -20.87 -13.51
N ALA A 151 -0.15 -21.88 -13.30
CA ALA A 151 -0.35 -23.22 -13.84
C ALA A 151 -1.41 -24.05 -13.10
N THR A 152 -1.58 -23.82 -11.80
CA THR A 152 -2.42 -24.66 -10.91
C THR A 152 -3.78 -24.07 -10.60
N VAL A 153 -3.91 -22.74 -10.56
CA VAL A 153 -5.19 -22.09 -10.28
C VAL A 153 -6.12 -22.24 -11.50
N PRO A 154 -7.37 -22.71 -11.33
CA PRO A 154 -8.28 -22.90 -12.46
C PRO A 154 -8.56 -21.60 -13.22
N VAL A 155 -8.64 -21.71 -14.56
CA VAL A 155 -9.05 -20.61 -15.43
C VAL A 155 -10.56 -20.65 -15.60
N GLU A 156 -11.22 -19.54 -15.26
CA GLU A 156 -12.64 -19.32 -15.42
C GLU A 156 -12.92 -18.39 -16.62
N ASN A 157 -14.01 -18.66 -17.33
CA ASN A 157 -14.45 -17.80 -18.43
C ASN A 157 -15.31 -16.66 -17.88
N GLY A 158 -15.17 -15.47 -18.47
CA GLY A 158 -15.93 -14.29 -18.10
C GLY A 158 -15.11 -13.26 -17.31
N SER A 159 -15.81 -12.21 -16.89
CA SER A 159 -15.20 -11.09 -16.14
C SER A 159 -14.86 -11.50 -14.71
N TRP A 160 -13.84 -10.87 -14.14
CA TRP A 160 -13.48 -10.98 -12.72
C TRP A 160 -14.39 -10.14 -11.81
N TRP A 161 -15.16 -9.20 -12.37
CA TRP A 161 -16.02 -8.28 -11.60
C TRP A 161 -17.03 -8.99 -10.70
N PRO A 162 -17.79 -10.02 -11.15
CA PRO A 162 -18.73 -10.72 -10.29
C PRO A 162 -18.04 -11.38 -9.08
N VAL A 163 -16.87 -11.99 -9.29
CA VAL A 163 -16.09 -12.63 -8.22
C VAL A 163 -15.64 -11.61 -7.17
N TRP A 164 -15.19 -10.43 -7.62
CA TRP A 164 -14.83 -9.34 -6.71
C TRP A 164 -16.04 -8.79 -5.95
N VAL A 165 -17.19 -8.63 -6.62
CA VAL A 165 -18.43 -8.19 -5.97
C VAL A 165 -18.87 -9.18 -4.90
N ASP A 166 -18.81 -10.48 -5.17
CA ASP A 166 -19.18 -11.50 -4.17
C ASP A 166 -18.16 -11.56 -3.01
N TRP A 167 -16.88 -11.35 -3.30
CA TRP A 167 -15.84 -11.19 -2.26
C TRP A 167 -16.11 -9.99 -1.35
N LEU A 168 -16.57 -8.86 -1.91
CA LEU A 168 -16.96 -7.67 -1.16
C LEU A 168 -18.23 -7.89 -0.33
N LYS A 169 -19.25 -8.53 -0.91
CA LYS A 169 -20.51 -8.84 -0.21
C LYS A 169 -20.26 -9.69 1.03
N ALA A 170 -19.39 -10.70 0.92
CA ALA A 170 -19.01 -11.56 2.04
C ALA A 170 -18.31 -10.80 3.18
N ARG A 171 -17.80 -9.58 2.91
CA ARG A 171 -17.09 -8.70 3.86
C ARG A 171 -17.86 -7.42 4.19
N SER A 172 -19.09 -7.31 3.71
CA SER A 172 -19.96 -6.16 3.95
C SER A 172 -20.98 -6.49 5.03
N SER A 173 -21.42 -5.48 5.78
CA SER A 173 -22.39 -5.62 6.89
C SER A 173 -23.84 -5.91 6.45
N GLY A 174 -24.05 -6.42 5.23
CA GLY A 174 -25.37 -6.68 4.66
C GLY A 174 -26.00 -5.49 3.92
N GLN A 175 -27.20 -5.73 3.37
CA GLN A 175 -27.96 -4.71 2.65
C GLN A 175 -28.77 -3.84 3.62
N THR A 176 -28.73 -2.54 3.39
CA THR A 176 -29.56 -1.56 4.10
C THR A 176 -30.33 -0.73 3.08
N ASN A 177 -31.37 -0.03 3.53
CA ASN A 177 -31.99 1.00 2.71
C ASN A 177 -30.92 2.02 2.27
N PRO A 178 -30.97 2.48 1.01
CA PRO A 178 -30.03 3.48 0.54
C PRO A 178 -30.17 4.75 1.38
N PRO A 179 -29.07 5.39 1.81
CA PRO A 179 -29.14 6.64 2.54
C PRO A 179 -29.70 7.75 1.64
N ALA A 180 -30.25 8.80 2.26
CA ALA A 180 -30.57 10.03 1.54
C ALA A 180 -29.29 10.63 0.93
N LEU A 181 -29.46 11.44 -0.13
CA LEU A 181 -28.32 12.08 -0.80
C LEU A 181 -27.61 13.06 0.16
N GLY A 182 -26.30 12.87 0.32
CA GLY A 182 -25.49 13.63 1.27
C GLY A 182 -25.65 13.19 2.73
N ALA A 183 -25.00 13.90 3.64
CA ALA A 183 -25.14 13.73 5.08
C ALA A 183 -25.23 15.10 5.78
N PRO A 184 -26.33 15.86 5.64
CA PRO A 184 -26.46 17.22 6.17
C PRO A 184 -26.24 17.31 7.69
N ARG A 185 -26.66 16.28 8.44
CA ARG A 185 -26.45 16.20 9.89
C ARG A 185 -24.97 16.10 10.28
N LYS A 186 -24.10 15.65 9.37
CA LYS A 186 -22.64 15.61 9.51
C LYS A 186 -21.95 16.79 8.81
N GLY A 187 -22.71 17.79 8.34
CA GLY A 187 -22.19 18.95 7.61
C GLY A 187 -21.97 18.74 6.11
N TYR A 188 -22.21 17.55 5.56
CA TYR A 188 -21.99 17.25 4.15
C TYR A 188 -23.27 17.40 3.34
N ARG A 189 -23.54 18.58 2.78
CA ARG A 189 -24.68 18.81 1.88
C ARG A 189 -24.31 18.45 0.43
N PRO A 190 -25.26 17.98 -0.40
CA PRO A 190 -25.02 17.85 -1.83
C PRO A 190 -24.61 19.20 -2.43
N LEU A 191 -23.49 19.23 -3.15
CA LEU A 191 -22.95 20.47 -3.71
C LEU A 191 -23.39 20.69 -5.16
N ARG A 192 -23.44 19.61 -5.95
CA ARG A 192 -23.80 19.56 -7.37
C ARG A 192 -23.93 18.12 -7.84
N ASP A 193 -24.38 17.94 -9.07
CA ASP A 193 -24.41 16.63 -9.72
C ASP A 193 -23.00 16.14 -10.08
N ALA A 194 -22.81 14.81 -10.06
CA ALA A 194 -21.61 14.17 -10.59
C ALA A 194 -21.52 14.41 -12.13
N PRO A 195 -20.32 14.52 -12.72
CA PRO A 195 -19.00 14.20 -12.15
C PRO A 195 -18.29 15.36 -11.43
N GLY A 196 -18.94 16.52 -11.27
CA GLY A 196 -18.30 17.72 -10.71
C GLY A 196 -17.49 18.51 -11.74
N GLU A 197 -16.72 19.51 -11.27
CA GLU A 197 -15.99 20.44 -12.14
C GLU A 197 -14.51 20.10 -12.29
N TYR A 198 -13.87 19.48 -11.28
CA TYR A 198 -12.43 19.20 -11.31
C TYR A 198 -12.00 18.29 -12.47
N ILE A 199 -12.89 17.43 -12.95
CA ILE A 199 -12.63 16.59 -14.13
C ILE A 199 -12.61 17.39 -15.45
N LEU A 200 -13.12 18.63 -15.45
CA LEU A 200 -13.22 19.53 -16.61
C LEU A 200 -12.10 20.58 -16.64
N GLU A 201 -11.31 20.69 -15.57
CA GLU A 201 -10.15 21.58 -15.50
C GLU A 201 -9.08 21.10 -16.50
N ARG A 202 -8.42 22.05 -17.16
CA ARG A 202 -7.44 21.81 -18.24
C ARG A 202 -6.04 22.20 -17.81
#